data_AF-A0A517VBL5-F1
#
_entry.id   AF-A0A517VBL5-F1
#
_cell.length_a   1.000
_cell.length_b   1.000
_cell.length_c   1.000
_cell.angle_alpha   90.00
_cell.angle_beta   90.00
_cell.angle_gamma   90.00
#
_symmetry.space_group_name_H-M   'P 1'
#
loop_
_entity.id
_entity.type
_entity.pdbx_description
1 polymer ?
#
loop_
_entity_poly.entity_id
_entity_poly.type
_entity_poly.pdbx_seq_one_letter_code
_entity_poly.pdbx_strand_id
1 'polypeptide(L)'
;MTIRSIPAGALVKVDGDEIGYTPVSVDFTYYATREITLTKDGYETQTVMQKVKTPWYQVFPLDAVSDNLLPFEVTNRHEFTYQLQPKVVVPTEELLNRGNMLRSDTQIGQ
;
A
#
# COMPACT_ATOMS: atom_id res chain seq x y z
N MET A 1 -3.37 -9.80 -9.03
CA MET A 1 -2.38 -9.04 -8.22
C MET A 1 -2.31 -9.72 -6.86
N THR A 2 -1.12 -10.01 -6.34
CA THR A 2 -0.97 -10.62 -5.01
C THR A 2 -0.48 -9.57 -4.03
N ILE A 3 -1.18 -9.40 -2.92
CA ILE A 3 -0.87 -8.42 -1.86
C ILE A 3 -0.36 -9.18 -0.64
N ARG A 4 0.84 -8.81 -0.18
CA ARG A 4 1.49 -9.36 1.01
C ARG A 4 1.81 -8.24 1.99
N SER A 5 1.80 -8.54 3.29
CA SER A 5 2.27 -7.62 4.32
C SER A 5 3.27 -8.28 5.25
N ILE A 6 4.12 -7.46 5.87
CA ILE A 6 5.04 -7.86 6.93
C ILE A 6 4.74 -6.98 8.15
N PRO A 7 4.23 -7.55 9.25
CA PRO A 7 3.82 -8.95 9.43
C PRO A 7 2.56 -9.33 8.60
N ALA A 8 2.39 -10.63 8.34
CA ALA A 8 1.23 -11.19 7.61
C ALA A 8 -0.06 -11.11 8.45
N GLY A 9 -1.22 -11.32 7.82
CA GLY A 9 -2.53 -11.22 8.47
C GLY A 9 -2.96 -9.77 8.71
N ALA A 10 -2.65 -8.87 7.79
CA ALA A 10 -3.22 -7.53 7.74
C ALA A 10 -4.49 -7.56 6.90
N LEU A 11 -5.53 -6.85 7.33
CA LEU A 11 -6.75 -6.65 6.56
C LEU A 11 -6.44 -5.77 5.35
N VAL A 12 -6.88 -6.20 4.17
CA VAL A 12 -6.67 -5.52 2.90
C VAL A 12 -8.01 -5.01 2.39
N LYS A 13 -8.05 -3.71 2.08
CA LYS A 13 -9.13 -3.09 1.33
C LYS A 13 -8.59 -2.54 0.01
N VAL A 14 -9.34 -2.73 -1.06
CA VAL A 14 -9.01 -2.22 -2.39
C VAL A 14 -10.15 -1.32 -2.85
N ASP A 15 -9.86 -0.05 -3.12
CA ASP A 15 -10.85 0.98 -3.48
C ASP A 15 -12.03 1.09 -2.49
N GLY A 16 -11.77 0.81 -1.21
CA GLY A 16 -12.76 0.81 -0.14
C GLY A 16 -13.43 -0.54 0.13
N ASP A 17 -13.34 -1.50 -0.80
CA ASP A 17 -13.92 -2.83 -0.65
C ASP A 17 -12.99 -3.76 0.14
N GLU A 18 -13.54 -4.45 1.13
CA GLU A 18 -12.79 -5.40 1.94
C GLU A 18 -12.59 -6.72 1.19
N ILE A 19 -11.33 -7.05 0.92
CA ILE A 19 -10.96 -8.24 0.15
C ILE A 19 -10.66 -9.42 1.09
N GLY A 20 -10.01 -9.16 2.22
CA GLY A 20 -9.62 -10.18 3.19
C GLY A 20 -8.26 -9.91 3.81
N TYR A 21 -7.58 -10.96 4.30
CA TYR A 21 -6.32 -10.83 5.03
C TYR A 21 -5.11 -11.27 4.21
N THR A 22 -3.97 -10.59 4.37
CA THR A 22 -2.72 -10.96 3.68
C THR A 22 -2.18 -12.32 4.13
N PRO A 23 -1.60 -13.12 3.20
CA PRO A 23 -1.50 -12.86 1.76
C PRO A 23 -2.84 -13.09 1.03
N VAL A 24 -3.24 -12.15 0.18
CA VAL A 24 -4.47 -12.23 -0.62
C VAL A 24 -4.19 -11.95 -2.09
N SER A 25 -4.87 -12.67 -2.97
CA SER A 25 -4.80 -12.46 -4.42
C SER A 25 -6.12 -11.90 -4.92
N VAL A 26 -6.04 -10.82 -5.70
CA VAL A 26 -7.19 -10.12 -6.28
C VAL A 26 -7.05 -10.12 -7.79
N ASP A 27 -8.07 -10.60 -8.47
CA ASP A 27 -8.17 -10.48 -9.92
C ASP A 27 -8.56 -9.04 -10.28
N PHE A 28 -7.86 -8.44 -11.23
CA PHE A 28 -8.13 -7.09 -11.68
C PHE A 28 -8.37 -7.08 -13.18
N THR A 29 -9.55 -6.61 -13.60
CA THR A 29 -9.91 -6.51 -15.02
C THR A 29 -9.56 -5.14 -15.61
N TYR A 30 -9.54 -4.09 -14.77
CA TYR A 30 -9.31 -2.71 -15.19
C TYR A 30 -7.98 -2.16 -14.67
N TYR A 31 -7.12 -1.77 -15.61
CA TYR A 31 -5.81 -1.16 -15.42
C TYR A 31 -5.94 0.29 -14.97
N ALA A 32 -6.12 0.48 -13.66
CA ALA A 32 -6.20 1.79 -13.03
C ALA A 32 -5.24 1.86 -11.84
N THR A 33 -5.00 3.07 -11.34
CA THR A 33 -4.41 3.25 -10.01
C THR A 33 -5.45 2.82 -8.98
N ARG A 34 -5.10 1.85 -8.14
CA ARG A 34 -5.98 1.32 -7.10
C ARG A 34 -5.53 1.83 -5.74
N GLU A 35 -6.48 2.22 -4.92
CA GLU A 35 -6.20 2.53 -3.52
C GLU A 35 -6.14 1.23 -2.73
N ILE A 36 -5.00 0.91 -2.14
CA ILE A 36 -4.83 -0.27 -1.28
C ILE A 36 -4.63 0.21 0.15
N THR A 37 -5.54 -0.15 1.04
CA THR A 37 -5.44 0.11 2.47
C THR A 37 -5.13 -1.18 3.20
N LEU A 38 -4.04 -1.18 3.98
CA LEU A 38 -3.66 -2.26 4.88
C LEU A 38 -3.86 -1.82 6.33
N THR A 39 -4.58 -2.62 7.10
CA THR A 39 -4.82 -2.38 8.52
C THR A 39 -4.48 -3.62 9.34
N LYS A 40 -3.73 -3.43 10.44
CA LYS A 40 -3.41 -4.50 11.38
C LYS A 40 -3.31 -3.95 12.80
N ASP A 41 -3.83 -4.70 13.76
CA ASP A 41 -3.79 -4.31 15.18
C ASP A 41 -2.34 -4.14 15.67
N GLY A 42 -2.08 -3.03 16.37
CA GLY A 42 -0.74 -2.66 16.82
C GLY A 42 0.15 -2.03 15.75
N TYR A 43 -0.34 -1.87 14.52
CA TYR A 43 0.36 -1.23 13.41
C TYR A 43 -0.40 -0.01 12.90
N GLU A 44 0.31 0.88 12.21
CA GLU A 44 -0.27 2.01 11.51
C GLU A 44 -1.02 1.55 10.27
N THR A 45 -2.17 2.18 10.01
CA THR A 45 -2.91 1.97 8.75
C THR A 45 -2.11 2.56 7.60
N GLN A 46 -1.81 1.74 6.60
CA GLN A 46 -1.04 2.14 5.44
C GLN A 46 -1.94 2.19 4.21
N THR A 47 -2.08 3.37 3.59
CA THR A 47 -2.81 3.55 2.32
C THR A 47 -1.82 3.84 1.20
N VAL A 48 -1.89 3.06 0.12
CA VAL A 48 -0.98 3.17 -1.02
C VAL A 48 -1.77 3.23 -2.33
N MET A 49 -1.41 4.21 -3.17
CA MET A 49 -1.92 4.31 -4.54
C MET A 49 -1.09 3.43 -5.48
N GLN A 50 -1.50 2.17 -5.64
CA GLN A 50 -0.78 1.21 -6.47
C GLN A 50 -1.17 1.38 -7.94
N LYS A 51 -0.24 1.88 -8.75
CA LYS A 51 -0.40 1.93 -10.21
C LYS A 51 -0.17 0.55 -10.79
N VAL A 52 -1.19 -0.03 -11.41
CA VAL A 52 -1.07 -1.30 -12.15
C VAL A 52 -0.85 -0.98 -13.63
N LYS A 53 0.37 -1.20 -14.13
CA LYS A 53 0.75 -0.87 -15.52
C LYS A 53 0.18 -1.91 -16.50
N THR A 54 -0.38 -1.43 -17.62
CA THR A 54 -0.83 -2.27 -18.75
C THR A 54 0.34 -3.05 -19.38
N PRO A 55 0.10 -4.28 -19.88
CA PRO A 55 1.04 -4.94 -20.77
C PRO A 55 1.19 -4.16 -22.09
N TRP A 56 2.37 -4.23 -22.68
CA TRP A 56 2.91 -3.33 -23.71
C TRP A 56 2.46 -3.67 -25.14
N TYR A 57 1.54 -4.63 -25.32
CA TYR A 57 1.14 -5.18 -26.63
C TYR A 57 -0.18 -4.63 -27.21
N GLN A 58 -0.74 -3.55 -26.68
CA GLN A 58 -2.00 -2.97 -27.19
C GLN A 58 -1.82 -1.92 -28.32
N VAL A 59 -0.61 -1.76 -28.87
CA VAL A 59 -0.37 -0.96 -30.08
C VAL A 59 -0.20 -1.90 -31.27
N PHE A 60 -1.29 -2.18 -31.98
CA PHE A 60 -1.27 -2.68 -33.36
C PHE A 60 -1.58 -1.49 -34.30
N PRO A 61 -1.04 -1.41 -35.54
CA PRO A 61 -0.64 -2.55 -36.38
C PRO A 61 0.60 -2.31 -37.26
N LEU A 62 1.82 -2.56 -36.76
CA LEU A 62 2.98 -2.88 -37.61
C LEU A 62 4.02 -3.63 -36.78
N ASP A 63 3.89 -4.95 -36.65
CA ASP A 63 5.09 -5.82 -36.69
C ASP A 63 4.75 -7.29 -36.99
N ALA A 64 4.09 -7.52 -38.14
CA ALA A 64 3.84 -8.86 -38.68
C ALA A 64 5.12 -9.55 -39.23
N VAL A 65 6.29 -9.30 -38.61
CA VAL A 65 7.58 -9.88 -39.03
C VAL A 65 8.29 -10.63 -37.88
N SER A 66 7.77 -10.63 -36.65
CA SER A 66 8.42 -11.33 -35.52
C SER A 66 7.61 -12.47 -34.87
N ASP A 67 6.44 -12.81 -35.41
CA ASP A 67 5.49 -13.80 -34.83
C ASP A 67 5.97 -15.27 -34.82
N ASN A 68 7.25 -15.57 -35.11
CA ASN A 68 7.77 -16.93 -35.17
C ASN A 68 8.88 -17.27 -34.15
N LEU A 69 9.18 -16.43 -33.14
CA LEU A 69 10.40 -16.65 -32.32
C LEU A 69 10.30 -16.56 -30.79
N LEU A 70 9.14 -16.35 -30.15
CA LEU A 70 9.08 -16.32 -28.67
C LEU A 70 7.85 -17.06 -28.10
N PRO A 71 8.02 -18.29 -27.54
CA PRO A 71 6.95 -19.07 -26.92
C PRO A 71 6.73 -18.69 -25.45
N PHE A 72 6.56 -17.40 -25.14
CA PHE A 72 6.45 -16.95 -23.76
C PHE A 72 5.13 -16.23 -23.51
N GLU A 73 4.19 -16.91 -22.86
CA GLU A 73 3.06 -16.26 -22.20
C GLU A 73 3.60 -15.36 -21.09
N VAL A 74 3.59 -14.04 -21.30
CA VAL A 74 3.94 -13.07 -20.25
C VAL A 74 2.78 -13.02 -19.26
N THR A 75 2.69 -14.02 -18.39
CA THR A 75 1.78 -14.02 -17.24
C THR A 75 2.26 -12.95 -16.28
N ASN A 76 1.65 -11.76 -16.35
CA ASN A 76 2.05 -10.60 -15.57
C ASN A 76 1.57 -10.74 -14.11
N ARG A 77 2.18 -11.65 -13.35
CA ARG A 77 1.90 -11.84 -11.91
C ARG A 77 2.63 -10.76 -11.11
N HIS A 78 1.96 -9.63 -10.89
CA HIS A 78 2.47 -8.59 -9.99
C HIS A 78 2.25 -8.98 -8.54
N GLU A 79 3.34 -9.16 -7.79
CA GLU A 79 3.34 -9.30 -6.34
C GLU A 79 3.77 -7.98 -5.68
N PHE A 80 2.96 -7.48 -4.75
CA PHE A 80 3.26 -6.28 -3.98
C PHE A 80 3.37 -6.64 -2.50
N THR A 81 4.49 -6.24 -1.88
CA THR A 81 4.77 -6.50 -0.46
C THR A 81 4.90 -5.17 0.28
N TYR A 82 4.16 -5.04 1.39
CA TYR A 82 4.11 -3.84 2.21
C TYR A 82 4.65 -4.10 3.62
N GLN A 83 5.54 -3.23 4.10
CA GLN A 83 6.04 -3.29 5.48
C GLN A 83 5.23 -2.35 6.36
N LEU A 84 4.53 -2.92 7.34
CA LEU A 84 3.72 -2.15 8.27
C LEU A 84 4.58 -1.59 9.40
N GLN A 85 4.33 -0.33 9.74
CA GLN A 85 5.00 0.34 10.85
C GLN A 85 4.23 0.09 12.15
N PRO A 86 4.90 -0.30 13.26
CA PRO A 86 4.24 -0.39 14.56
C PRO A 86 3.65 0.95 14.98
N LYS A 87 2.47 0.94 15.55
CA LYS A 87 1.82 2.15 16.06
C LYS A 87 2.50 2.58 17.36
N VAL A 88 3.20 3.71 17.33
CA VAL A 88 3.79 4.30 18.54
C VAL A 88 2.68 4.95 19.38
N VAL A 89 2.32 4.33 20.49
CA VAL A 89 1.41 4.95 21.48
C VAL A 89 2.23 5.92 22.30
N VAL A 90 2.20 7.22 21.94
CA VAL A 90 2.85 8.26 22.76
C VAL A 90 2.12 8.30 24.12
N PRO A 91 2.80 8.04 25.25
CA PRO A 91 2.18 8.12 26.56
C PRO A 91 1.72 9.56 26.85
N THR A 92 0.49 9.71 27.35
CA THR A 92 -0.14 11.02 27.60
C THR A 92 0.67 11.92 28.54
N GLU A 93 1.50 11.33 29.41
CA GLU A 93 2.40 12.04 30.34
C GLU A 93 3.45 12.89 29.61
N GLU A 94 3.94 12.45 28.45
CA GLU A 94 4.92 13.22 27.66
C GLU A 94 4.24 14.42 26.97
N LEU A 95 2.98 14.26 26.55
CA LEU A 95 2.18 15.34 25.97
C LEU A 95 1.84 16.42 27.03
N LEU A 96 1.54 16.00 28.27
CA LEU A 96 1.29 16.90 29.40
C LEU A 96 2.54 17.70 29.79
N ASN A 97 3.71 17.05 29.81
CA ASN A 97 4.97 17.73 30.13
C ASN A 97 5.36 18.77 29.06
N ARG A 98 5.18 18.48 27.77
CA ARG A 98 5.37 19.49 26.69
C ARG A 98 4.40 20.66 26.82
N GLY A 99 3.15 20.41 27.20
CA GLY A 99 2.15 21.45 27.44
C GLY A 99 2.46 22.34 28.65
N ASN A 100 3.18 21.83 29.65
CA ASN A 100 3.58 22.61 30.82
C ASN A 100 4.81 23.50 30.55
N MET A 101 5.78 23.04 29.74
CA MET A 101 6.95 23.85 29.35
C MET A 101 6.57 25.12 28.56
N LEU A 102 5.60 25.02 27.65
CA LEU A 102 5.13 26.18 26.88
C LEU A 102 4.41 27.22 27.76
N ARG A 103 3.78 26.79 28.85
CA ARG A 103 3.13 27.69 29.82
C ARG A 103 4.15 28.42 30.70
N SER A 104 5.21 27.74 31.13
CA SER A 104 6.26 28.36 31.95
C SER A 104 7.05 29.42 31.18
N ASP A 105 7.33 29.22 29.88
CA ASP A 105 8.05 30.20 29.06
C ASP A 105 7.27 31.51 28.87
N THR A 106 5.94 31.46 28.93
CA THR A 106 5.09 32.65 28.80
C THR A 106 5.01 33.45 30.11
N GLN A 107 5.29 32.82 31.27
CA GLN A 107 5.28 33.48 32.58
C GLN A 107 6.62 34.11 32.97
N ILE A 108 7.73 33.70 32.34
CA ILE A 108 9.08 34.21 32.64
C ILE A 108 9.39 35.51 31.86
N GLY A 109 8.52 35.92 30.93
CA GLY A 109 8.68 37.11 30.08
C GLY A 109 8.02 38.41 30.56
N GLN A 110 7.84 38.64 31.87
CA GLN A 110 7.39 39.94 32.43
C GLN A 110 8.39 40.55 33.39
#